data_AF-A0A8T2N7Q9-F1
#
_entry.id   AF-A0A8T2N7Q9-F1
#
_cell.length_a   1.000
_cell.length_b   1.000
_cell.length_c   1.000
_cell.angle_alpha   90.00
_cell.angle_beta   90.00
_cell.angle_gamma   90.00
#
_symmetry.space_group_name_H-M   'P 1'
#
loop_
_entity.id
_entity.type
_entity.pdbx_description
1 polymer ?
#
loop_
_entity_poly.entity_id
_entity_poly.type
_entity_poly.pdbx_seq_one_letter_code
_entity_poly.pdbx_strand_id
1 'polypeptide(L)'
;MTAKMEDGNYVDNLEKRLEMLEKRVYGEKGGRNTKHVKCADSIARIHAGLGSTANKRERVKIVHKKIEDLMKYLDPQFADHLAVPDAMKLEFILAEEEFLLTQASLLEQVSKLQPLLDSNYIRGQCRHLVTSQSRPTHW
;
A
#
# COMPACT_ATOMS: atom_id res chain seq x y z
N MET A 1 25.60 -26.62 5.00
CA MET A 1 26.61 -25.58 5.36
C MET A 1 26.21 -24.24 4.73
N THR A 2 24.96 -23.81 4.90
CA THR A 2 24.34 -22.71 4.13
C THR A 2 23.60 -21.68 4.99
N ALA A 3 23.56 -21.83 6.32
CA ALA A 3 22.86 -20.90 7.22
C ALA A 3 23.68 -19.66 7.63
N LYS A 4 24.97 -19.56 7.25
CA LYS A 4 25.83 -18.43 7.63
C LYS A 4 25.89 -17.29 6.60
N MET A 5 25.32 -17.48 5.41
CA MET A 5 25.38 -16.48 4.32
C MET A 5 24.21 -15.48 4.34
N GLU A 6 23.08 -15.80 4.97
CA GLU A 6 21.93 -14.87 5.10
C GLU A 6 22.13 -13.84 6.21
N ASP A 7 22.73 -14.25 7.33
CA ASP A 7 22.93 -13.40 8.51
C ASP A 7 23.92 -12.24 8.24
N GLY A 8 24.95 -12.50 7.41
CA GLY A 8 25.92 -11.47 7.00
C GLY A 8 25.28 -10.34 6.18
N ASN A 9 24.37 -10.67 5.26
CA ASN A 9 23.69 -9.67 4.44
C ASN A 9 22.73 -8.79 5.25
N TYR A 10 22.10 -9.37 6.29
CA TYR A 10 21.24 -8.63 7.21
C TYR A 10 22.06 -7.67 8.09
N VAL A 11 23.14 -8.14 8.70
CA VAL A 11 24.03 -7.31 9.53
C VAL A 11 24.66 -6.18 8.70
N ASP A 12 25.13 -6.47 7.49
CA ASP A 12 25.69 -5.46 6.58
C ASP A 12 24.65 -4.40 6.18
N ASN A 13 23.39 -4.79 5.99
CA ASN A 13 22.29 -3.85 5.71
C ASN A 13 22.01 -2.94 6.91
N LEU A 14 21.99 -3.51 8.12
CA LEU A 14 21.83 -2.76 9.36
C LEU A 14 22.98 -1.79 9.59
N GLU A 15 24.21 -2.21 9.33
CA GLU A 15 25.40 -1.36 9.49
C GLU A 15 25.36 -0.17 8.53
N LYS A 16 25.01 -0.39 7.25
CA LYS A 16 24.81 0.71 6.28
C LYS A 16 23.70 1.67 6.72
N ARG A 17 22.59 1.15 7.26
CA ARG A 17 21.49 1.97 7.77
C ARG A 17 21.92 2.76 9.01
N LEU A 18 22.68 2.16 9.90
CA LEU A 18 23.24 2.80 11.09
C LEU A 18 24.18 3.95 10.68
N GLU A 19 25.09 3.69 9.74
CA GLU A 19 26.03 4.68 9.22
C GLU A 19 25.30 5.87 8.58
N MET A 20 24.24 5.62 7.80
CA MET A 20 23.39 6.70 7.24
C MET A 20 22.72 7.53 8.34
N LEU A 21 22.23 6.89 9.40
CA LEU A 21 21.59 7.58 10.53
C LEU A 21 22.62 8.42 11.32
N GLU A 22 23.79 7.85 11.59
CA GLU A 22 24.87 8.54 12.28
C GLU A 22 25.36 9.75 11.49
N LYS A 23 25.54 9.62 10.17
CA LYS A 23 25.87 10.76 9.29
C LYS A 23 24.79 11.84 9.32
N ARG A 24 23.51 11.47 9.35
CA ARG A 24 22.41 12.44 9.39
C ARG A 24 22.32 13.17 10.74
N VAL A 25 22.66 12.51 11.85
CA VAL A 25 22.56 13.08 13.20
C VAL A 25 23.84 13.82 13.63
N TYR A 26 25.00 13.26 13.35
CA TYR A 26 26.31 13.76 13.79
C TYR A 26 27.13 14.42 12.68
N GLY A 27 26.71 14.33 11.42
CA GLY A 27 27.43 14.88 10.27
C GLY A 27 28.59 13.99 9.78
N GLU A 28 29.26 14.43 8.73
CA GLU A 28 30.32 13.68 8.01
C GLU A 28 31.60 13.48 8.84
N LYS A 29 31.83 14.30 9.87
CA LYS A 29 32.93 14.17 10.81
C LYS A 29 32.40 13.58 12.10
N GLY A 30 32.28 12.24 12.14
CA GLY A 30 31.87 11.45 13.30
C GLY A 30 32.54 11.95 14.58
N GLY A 31 31.79 12.76 15.33
CA GLY A 31 32.38 13.61 16.34
C GLY A 31 32.62 12.84 17.63
N ARG A 32 33.83 12.29 17.76
CA ARG A 32 34.42 11.82 19.03
C ARG A 32 34.53 12.93 20.10
N ASN A 33 34.08 14.15 19.82
CA ASN A 33 34.14 15.30 20.73
C ASN A 33 32.93 16.25 20.68
N THR A 34 31.86 15.91 19.96
CA THR A 34 30.62 16.69 20.00
C THR A 34 29.81 16.24 21.20
N LYS A 35 29.79 17.09 22.25
CA LYS A 35 28.83 17.01 23.37
C LYS A 35 27.50 16.50 22.83
N HIS A 36 26.99 15.39 23.36
CA HIS A 36 25.72 14.78 22.94
C HIS A 36 24.75 15.88 22.56
N VAL A 37 24.50 16.05 21.26
CA VAL A 37 23.57 17.05 20.80
C VAL A 37 22.26 16.64 21.43
N LYS A 38 21.76 17.44 22.38
CA LYS A 38 20.44 17.23 22.96
C LYS A 38 19.43 17.59 21.89
N CYS A 39 19.31 16.72 20.88
CA CYS A 39 18.45 16.91 19.73
C CYS A 39 17.02 17.11 20.20
N ALA A 40 16.59 16.34 21.20
CA ALA A 40 15.29 16.51 21.85
C ALA A 40 15.09 17.94 22.41
N ASP A 41 16.02 18.45 23.23
CA ASP A 41 15.91 19.79 23.80
C ASP A 41 15.97 20.89 22.73
N SER A 42 16.77 20.69 21.69
CA SER A 42 16.92 21.63 20.58
C SER A 42 15.66 21.65 19.71
N ILE A 43 15.10 20.49 19.41
CA ILE A 43 13.82 20.32 18.72
C ILE A 43 12.69 20.94 19.54
N ALA A 44 12.63 20.69 20.85
CA ALA A 44 11.64 21.28 21.74
C ALA A 44 11.72 22.82 21.75
N ARG A 45 12.94 23.38 21.80
CA ARG A 45 13.17 24.82 21.73
C ARG A 45 12.73 25.41 20.39
N ILE A 46 13.08 24.77 19.28
CA ILE A 46 12.68 25.19 17.93
C ILE A 46 11.15 25.11 17.78
N HIS A 47 10.53 24.02 18.25
CA HIS A 47 9.09 23.84 18.22
C HIS A 47 8.36 24.92 19.02
N ALA A 48 8.84 25.25 20.23
CA ALA A 48 8.30 26.34 21.03
C ALA A 48 8.45 27.72 20.34
N GLY A 49 9.62 27.97 19.72
CA GLY A 49 9.87 29.19 18.94
C GLY A 49 8.94 29.32 17.74
N LEU A 50 8.74 28.23 16.99
CA LEU A 50 7.81 28.15 15.86
C LEU A 50 6.36 28.35 16.33
N GLY A 51 5.95 27.70 17.42
CA GLY A 51 4.62 27.86 18.00
C GLY A 51 4.34 29.30 18.42
N SER A 52 5.32 29.98 19.05
CA SER A 52 5.20 31.39 19.43
C SER A 52 5.10 32.33 18.22
N THR A 53 5.81 32.01 17.13
CA THR A 53 5.82 32.80 15.89
C THR A 53 4.53 32.62 15.11
N ALA A 54 4.06 31.39 14.99
CA ALA A 54 2.79 31.06 14.35
C ALA A 54 1.61 31.71 15.11
N ASN A 55 1.57 31.62 16.43
CA ASN A 55 0.47 32.17 17.22
C ASN A 55 0.38 33.70 17.18
N LYS A 56 1.49 34.42 17.00
CA LYS A 56 1.50 35.89 16.86
C LYS A 56 1.21 36.36 15.43
N ARG A 57 1.24 35.46 14.45
CA ARG A 57 1.07 35.77 13.02
C ARG A 57 0.03 34.84 12.41
N GLU A 58 -1.23 35.28 12.40
CA GLU A 58 -2.37 34.47 11.93
C GLU A 58 -2.13 33.86 10.53
N ARG A 59 -1.52 34.61 9.60
CA ARG A 59 -1.14 34.10 8.27
C ARG A 59 -0.16 32.91 8.34
N VAL A 60 0.81 32.96 9.24
CA VAL A 60 1.80 31.87 9.45
C VAL A 60 1.15 30.65 10.08
N LYS A 61 0.20 30.87 11.01
CA LYS A 61 -0.60 29.81 11.65
C LYS A 61 -1.46 29.05 10.65
N ILE A 62 -2.15 29.78 9.76
CA ILE A 62 -2.98 29.18 8.70
C ILE A 62 -2.12 28.35 7.76
N VAL A 63 -0.96 28.87 7.34
CA VAL A 63 -0.03 28.11 6.49
C VAL A 63 0.45 26.85 7.20
N HIS A 64 0.92 26.92 8.45
CA HIS A 64 1.36 25.73 9.19
C HIS A 64 0.30 24.64 9.31
N LYS A 65 -0.97 25.03 9.52
CA LYS A 65 -2.10 24.09 9.55
C LYS A 65 -2.39 23.46 8.18
N LYS A 66 -2.11 24.17 7.09
CA LYS A 66 -2.36 23.72 5.72
C LYS A 66 -1.15 23.03 5.09
N ILE A 67 0.06 23.12 5.64
CA ILE A 67 1.27 22.54 5.03
C ILE A 67 1.08 21.04 4.73
N GLU A 68 0.58 20.25 5.68
CA GLU A 68 0.37 18.81 5.46
C GLU A 68 -0.66 18.52 4.37
N ASP A 69 -1.70 19.36 4.27
CA ASP A 69 -2.70 19.25 3.21
C ASP A 69 -2.13 19.67 1.85
N LEU A 70 -1.42 20.80 1.81
CA LEU A 70 -0.73 21.33 0.63
C LEU A 70 0.33 20.37 0.10
N MET A 71 1.01 19.61 0.98
CA MET A 71 1.96 18.57 0.56
C MET A 71 1.31 17.44 -0.24
N LYS A 72 0.02 17.14 -0.01
CA LYS A 72 -0.72 16.14 -0.81
C LYS A 72 -0.90 16.62 -2.25
N TYR A 73 -1.17 17.90 -2.45
CA TYR A 73 -1.32 18.50 -3.78
C TYR A 73 0.01 18.65 -4.54
N LEU A 74 1.15 18.42 -3.89
CA LEU A 74 2.46 18.37 -4.56
C LEU A 74 2.77 16.98 -5.16
N ASP A 75 1.97 15.96 -4.84
CA ASP A 75 2.06 14.65 -5.48
C ASP A 75 1.29 14.70 -6.82
N PRO A 76 1.97 14.51 -7.97
CA PRO A 76 1.30 14.46 -9.27
C PRO A 76 0.20 13.40 -9.32
N GLN A 77 0.37 12.28 -8.61
CA GLN A 77 -0.62 11.20 -8.55
C GLN A 77 -1.89 11.64 -7.81
N PHE A 78 -1.80 12.60 -6.90
CA PHE A 78 -2.96 13.13 -6.18
C PHE A 78 -3.81 14.06 -7.07
N ALA A 79 -3.18 14.83 -7.97
CA ALA A 79 -3.87 15.72 -8.90
C ALA A 79 -4.62 14.93 -9.99
N ASP A 80 -4.01 13.85 -10.50
CA ASP A 80 -4.58 13.03 -11.57
C ASP A 80 -5.86 12.30 -11.13
N HIS A 81 -6.00 11.99 -9.84
CA HIS A 81 -7.21 11.37 -9.28
C HIS A 81 -8.31 12.37 -8.91
N LEU A 82 -8.02 13.67 -8.83
CA LEU A 82 -8.95 14.64 -8.24
C LEU A 82 -10.09 15.04 -9.19
N ALA A 83 -9.89 14.94 -10.50
CA ALA A 83 -10.96 15.23 -11.45
C ALA A 83 -10.62 14.67 -12.84
N VAL A 84 -11.07 13.45 -13.13
CA VAL A 84 -11.44 13.14 -14.53
C VAL A 84 -12.65 14.04 -14.82
N PRO A 85 -12.56 15.02 -15.72
CA PRO A 85 -13.69 15.90 -16.02
C PRO A 85 -14.86 15.09 -16.56
N ASP A 86 -16.10 15.52 -16.33
CA ASP A 86 -17.28 14.76 -16.74
C ASP A 86 -17.33 14.49 -18.25
N ALA A 87 -16.80 15.43 -19.06
CA ALA A 87 -16.62 15.22 -20.49
C ALA A 87 -15.68 14.04 -20.80
N MET A 88 -14.57 13.91 -20.07
CA MET A 88 -13.62 12.79 -20.27
C MET A 88 -14.20 11.46 -19.79
N LYS A 89 -15.03 11.45 -18.74
CA LYS A 89 -15.77 10.24 -18.33
C LYS A 89 -16.70 9.76 -19.44
N LEU A 90 -17.40 10.68 -20.09
CA LEU A 90 -18.29 10.35 -21.21
C LEU A 90 -17.51 9.75 -22.38
N GLU A 91 -16.41 10.39 -22.78
CA GLU A 91 -15.54 9.88 -23.86
C GLU A 91 -14.98 8.49 -23.53
N PHE A 92 -14.60 8.25 -22.27
CA PHE A 92 -14.11 6.94 -21.83
C PHE A 92 -15.19 5.85 -21.95
N ILE A 93 -16.41 6.15 -21.49
CA ILE A 93 -17.55 5.21 -21.58
C ILE A 93 -17.89 4.90 -23.03
N LEU A 94 -17.93 5.92 -23.90
CA LEU A 94 -18.26 5.74 -25.32
C LEU A 94 -17.15 4.99 -26.07
N ALA A 95 -15.88 5.30 -25.78
CA ALA A 95 -14.75 4.59 -26.39
C ALA A 95 -14.70 3.11 -25.98
N GLU A 96 -15.14 2.78 -24.77
CA GLU A 96 -15.16 1.40 -24.25
C GLU A 96 -16.52 0.69 -24.37
N GLU A 97 -17.51 1.28 -25.05
CA GLU A 97 -18.88 0.76 -25.10
C GLU A 97 -18.94 -0.71 -25.55
N GLU A 98 -18.27 -1.04 -26.65
CA GLU A 98 -18.24 -2.40 -27.20
C GLU A 98 -17.57 -3.40 -26.25
N PHE A 99 -16.49 -2.98 -25.59
CA PHE A 99 -15.80 -3.79 -24.60
C PHE A 99 -16.70 -4.07 -23.39
N LEU A 100 -17.35 -3.04 -22.85
CA LEU A 100 -18.25 -3.16 -21.69
C LEU A 100 -19.44 -4.09 -22.00
N LEU A 101 -20.04 -3.96 -23.18
CA LEU A 101 -21.14 -4.82 -23.62
C LEU A 101 -20.69 -6.28 -23.78
N THR A 102 -19.51 -6.49 -24.36
CA THR A 102 -18.94 -7.84 -24.53
C THR A 102 -18.68 -8.50 -23.18
N GLN A 103 -18.08 -7.78 -22.23
CA GLN A 103 -17.83 -8.30 -20.89
C GLN A 103 -19.12 -8.58 -20.12
N ALA A 104 -20.12 -7.71 -20.24
CA ALA A 104 -21.43 -7.93 -19.62
C ALA A 104 -22.10 -9.21 -20.14
N SER A 105 -22.06 -9.43 -21.46
CA SER A 105 -22.60 -10.66 -22.07
C SER A 105 -21.88 -11.92 -21.57
N LEU A 106 -20.54 -11.89 -21.50
CA LEU A 106 -19.76 -13.01 -20.97
C LEU A 106 -20.09 -13.27 -19.49
N LEU A 107 -20.19 -12.23 -18.68
CA LEU A 107 -20.56 -12.34 -17.27
C LEU A 107 -21.96 -12.91 -17.09
N GLU A 108 -22.91 -12.54 -17.94
CA GLU A 108 -24.27 -13.10 -17.92
C GLU A 108 -24.25 -14.60 -18.24
N GLN A 109 -23.42 -15.03 -19.21
CA GLN A 109 -23.24 -16.45 -19.52
C GLN A 109 -22.63 -17.21 -18.35
N VAL A 110 -21.59 -16.67 -17.72
CA VAL A 110 -20.97 -17.28 -16.52
C VAL A 110 -21.99 -17.38 -15.38
N SER A 111 -22.77 -16.33 -15.15
CA SER A 111 -23.83 -16.31 -14.13
C SER A 111 -24.88 -17.40 -14.38
N LYS A 112 -25.29 -17.61 -15.64
CA LYS A 112 -26.22 -18.70 -16.02
C LYS A 112 -25.66 -20.10 -15.77
N LEU A 113 -24.34 -20.27 -15.85
CA LEU A 113 -23.67 -21.55 -15.66
C LEU A 113 -23.32 -21.83 -14.18
N GLN A 114 -23.32 -20.82 -13.32
CA GLN A 114 -23.04 -20.96 -11.88
C GLN A 114 -23.86 -22.07 -11.19
N PRO A 115 -25.18 -22.23 -11.43
CA PRO A 115 -25.98 -23.28 -10.79
C PRO A 115 -25.61 -24.70 -11.22
N LEU A 116 -24.92 -24.89 -12.35
CA LEU A 116 -24.49 -26.22 -12.80
C LEU A 116 -23.39 -26.78 -11.88
N LEU A 117 -22.56 -25.91 -11.31
CA LEU A 117 -21.54 -26.28 -10.31
C LEU A 117 -22.19 -26.79 -9.02
N ASP A 118 -23.39 -26.30 -8.70
CA ASP A 118 -24.21 -26.74 -7.58
C ASP A 118 -25.15 -27.91 -7.92
N SER A 119 -25.03 -28.51 -9.11
CA SER A 119 -25.91 -29.62 -9.45
C SER A 119 -25.65 -30.85 -8.57
N ASN A 120 -26.73 -31.45 -8.07
CA ASN A 120 -26.68 -32.67 -7.25
C ASN A 120 -26.06 -33.86 -8.01
N TYR A 121 -25.96 -33.81 -9.33
CA TYR A 121 -25.30 -34.82 -10.15
C TYR A 121 -23.77 -34.77 -10.00
N ILE A 122 -23.16 -33.58 -9.94
CA ILE A 122 -21.72 -33.42 -9.71
C ILE A 122 -21.39 -33.76 -8.24
N ARG A 123 -22.20 -33.30 -7.28
CA ARG A 123 -22.05 -33.67 -5.86
C ARG A 123 -22.34 -35.14 -5.57
N GLY A 124 -23.29 -35.73 -6.30
CA GLY A 124 -23.75 -37.10 -6.11
C GLY A 124 -22.82 -38.16 -6.74
N GLN A 125 -22.08 -37.83 -7.81
CA GLN A 125 -21.11 -38.76 -8.41
C GLN A 125 -20.02 -39.19 -7.42
N CYS A 126 -19.55 -38.30 -6.54
CA CYS A 126 -18.66 -38.67 -5.44
C CYS A 126 -19.29 -39.68 -4.46
N ARG A 127 -20.61 -39.63 -4.26
CA ARG A 127 -21.34 -40.55 -3.38
C ARG A 127 -21.58 -41.92 -4.02
N HIS A 128 -21.84 -41.94 -5.33
CA HIS A 128 -22.01 -43.19 -6.09
C HIS A 128 -20.69 -43.97 -6.25
N LEU A 129 -19.56 -43.28 -6.46
CA LEU A 129 -18.23 -43.89 -6.54
C LEU A 129 -17.79 -44.57 -5.23
N VAL A 130 -18.15 -43.98 -4.09
CA VAL A 130 -17.93 -44.60 -2.76
C VAL A 130 -18.77 -45.86 -2.62
N THR A 131 -20.05 -45.84 -3.00
CA THR A 131 -20.89 -47.04 -2.93
C THR A 131 -20.51 -48.14 -3.92
N SER A 132 -19.87 -47.82 -5.06
CA SER A 132 -19.37 -48.82 -5.99
C SER A 132 -18.04 -49.45 -5.55
N GLN A 133 -17.20 -48.73 -4.79
CA GLN A 133 -16.00 -49.31 -4.17
C GLN A 133 -16.28 -50.10 -2.88
N SER A 134 -17.38 -49.79 -2.18
CA SER A 134 -17.77 -50.49 -0.94
C SER A 134 -18.61 -51.75 -1.14
N ARG A 135 -18.90 -52.18 -2.38
CA ARG A 135 -19.51 -53.50 -2.61
C ARG A 135 -18.42 -54.56 -2.59
N PRO A 136 -18.40 -55.47 -1.60
CA PRO A 136 -17.47 -56.61 -1.63
C PRO A 136 -17.83 -57.48 -2.83
N THR A 137 -16.90 -57.62 -3.77
CA THR A 137 -16.92 -58.72 -4.73
C THR A 137 -16.53 -59.99 -3.98
N HIS A 138 -17.49 -60.64 -3.34
CA HIS A 138 -17.34 -62.02 -2.89
C HIS A 138 -18.55 -62.83 -3.38
N TRP A 139 -18.22 -63.99 -3.95
CA TRP A 139 -19.12 -65.07 -4.36
C TRP A 139 -19.92 -65.62 -3.18
#